data_AF-A0A194XM22-F1
#
_entry.id   AF-A0A194XM22-F1
#
_cell.length_a   1.000
_cell.length_b   1.000
_cell.length_c   1.000
_cell.angle_alpha   90.00
_cell.angle_beta   90.00
_cell.angle_gamma   90.00
#
_symmetry.space_group_name_H-M   'P 1'
#
loop_
_entity.id
_entity.type
_entity.pdbx_description
1 polymer ?
#
loop_
_entity_poly.entity_id
_entity_poly.type
_entity_poly.pdbx_seq_one_letter_code
_entity_poly.pdbx_strand_id
1 'polypeptide(L)'
;MSDDARKSPKFSWDYDIPNDAFWNSIEYSAARNFLQCYKESEISKMHFDNKLSLPAKYKLMRQYLDKTFKEKEEEVAPAPLLDANYPVWLQLKLAMSTMEYYLEDYNEQERLAREMYECAPNDNKKMSALHQLSGILEKTKRYADAERMAKKVLPWLQGHELLGKDSPQALSCVRTIASSIWKQKKYKEGGEWMDQYGMLVGSMKDGKFEKYRDTEMKLYVEAKRALWEWRREQGDA
;
A
#
# COMPACT_ATOMS: atom_id res chain seq x y z
N MET A 1 -7.09 -15.08 18.01
CA MET A 1 -7.27 -13.62 17.87
C MET A 1 -7.77 -13.11 19.21
N SER A 2 -6.94 -12.42 20.01
CA SER A 2 -7.39 -11.88 21.30
C SER A 2 -8.27 -10.65 21.08
N ASP A 3 -9.25 -10.48 21.97
CA ASP A 3 -10.32 -9.47 22.01
C ASP A 3 -9.89 -7.98 22.02
N ASP A 4 -8.62 -7.66 21.77
CA ASP A 4 -8.06 -6.33 22.04
C ASP A 4 -8.12 -5.35 20.85
N ALA A 5 -8.29 -5.87 19.62
CA ALA A 5 -8.35 -5.04 18.41
C ALA A 5 -9.57 -4.09 18.36
N ARG A 6 -10.61 -4.33 19.18
CA ARG A 6 -11.84 -3.52 19.25
C ARG A 6 -11.70 -2.25 20.11
N LYS A 7 -10.59 -2.07 20.85
CA LYS A 7 -10.38 -0.92 21.75
C LYS A 7 -9.56 0.22 21.16
N SER A 8 -8.96 0.02 19.99
CA SER A 8 -8.17 1.06 19.33
C SER A 8 -9.06 2.00 18.50
N PRO A 9 -8.72 3.30 18.36
CA PRO A 9 -9.46 4.22 17.49
C PRO A 9 -9.57 3.66 16.06
N LYS A 10 -10.79 3.58 15.51
CA LYS A 10 -10.99 3.28 14.09
C LYS A 10 -10.62 4.51 13.27
N PHE A 11 -9.64 4.37 12.37
CA PHE A 11 -9.30 5.38 11.39
C PHE A 11 -10.24 5.28 10.18
N SER A 12 -10.31 6.34 9.37
CA SER A 12 -11.09 6.33 8.11
C SER A 12 -10.63 5.26 7.11
N TRP A 13 -9.45 4.68 7.34
CA TRP A 13 -8.92 3.54 6.60
C TRP A 13 -9.01 2.21 7.34
N ASP A 14 -9.76 2.08 8.42
CA ASP A 14 -10.09 0.76 8.94
C ASP A 14 -11.37 0.23 8.30
N TYR A 15 -11.37 -1.04 7.94
CA TYR A 15 -12.50 -1.78 7.40
C TYR A 15 -12.62 -3.15 8.08
N ASP A 16 -13.84 -3.58 8.36
CA ASP A 16 -14.11 -4.86 9.01
C ASP A 16 -14.03 -5.98 7.95
N ILE A 17 -13.09 -6.91 8.14
CA ILE A 17 -12.86 -8.04 7.23
C ILE A 17 -13.61 -9.26 7.78
N PRO A 18 -14.32 -10.04 6.94
CA PRO A 18 -14.97 -11.26 7.39
C PRO A 18 -13.96 -12.24 8.01
N ASN A 19 -14.35 -12.89 9.11
CA ASN A 19 -13.48 -13.81 9.83
C ASN A 19 -13.74 -15.26 9.39
N ASP A 20 -13.21 -15.62 8.22
CA ASP A 20 -13.29 -16.98 7.68
C ASP A 20 -11.98 -17.41 7.00
N ALA A 21 -11.90 -18.69 6.60
CA ALA A 21 -10.69 -19.28 6.03
C ALA A 21 -10.24 -18.63 4.71
N PHE A 22 -11.14 -17.97 3.96
CA PHE A 22 -10.76 -17.25 2.76
C PHE A 22 -9.96 -16.00 3.14
N TRP A 23 -10.56 -15.14 3.97
CA TRP A 23 -10.02 -13.82 4.30
C TRP A 23 -8.86 -13.87 5.30
N ASN A 24 -8.82 -14.85 6.20
CA ASN A 24 -7.80 -14.93 7.24
C ASN A 24 -6.37 -15.17 6.70
N SER A 25 -6.22 -15.59 5.45
CA SER A 25 -4.91 -15.72 4.81
C SER A 25 -4.54 -14.54 3.91
N ILE A 26 -5.44 -13.57 3.73
CA ILE A 26 -5.25 -12.43 2.83
C ILE A 26 -4.71 -11.26 3.65
N GLU A 27 -3.76 -10.52 3.08
CA GLU A 27 -3.25 -9.33 3.74
C GLU A 27 -4.33 -8.29 3.96
N TYR A 28 -4.33 -7.67 5.14
CA TYR A 28 -5.37 -6.75 5.59
C TYR A 28 -5.67 -5.65 4.56
N SER A 29 -4.62 -5.04 4.00
CA SER A 29 -4.72 -3.97 2.99
C SER A 29 -5.38 -4.45 1.69
N ALA A 30 -5.08 -5.66 1.23
CA ALA A 30 -5.70 -6.25 0.04
C ALA A 30 -7.18 -6.53 0.26
N ALA A 31 -7.51 -7.20 1.37
CA ALA A 31 -8.90 -7.49 1.72
C ALA A 31 -9.72 -6.21 1.86
N ARG A 32 -9.21 -5.22 2.60
CA ARG A 32 -9.83 -3.91 2.75
C ARG A 32 -10.08 -3.24 1.40
N ASN A 33 -9.04 -3.09 0.58
CA ASN A 33 -9.15 -2.34 -0.69
C ASN A 33 -10.16 -3.00 -1.63
N PHE A 34 -10.20 -4.34 -1.66
CA PHE A 34 -11.19 -5.09 -2.41
C PHE A 34 -12.60 -4.88 -1.85
N LEU A 35 -12.83 -5.13 -0.56
CA LEU A 35 -14.16 -5.12 0.04
C LEU A 35 -14.80 -3.74 -0.02
N GLN A 36 -14.02 -2.67 0.12
CA GLN A 36 -14.53 -1.31 0.03
C GLN A 36 -15.14 -0.99 -1.35
N CYS A 37 -14.80 -1.73 -2.41
CA CYS A 37 -15.39 -1.56 -3.74
C CYS A 37 -16.85 -2.03 -3.83
N TYR A 38 -17.38 -2.71 -2.81
CA TYR A 38 -18.65 -3.40 -2.86
C TYR A 38 -19.52 -3.13 -1.62
N LYS A 39 -20.83 -3.20 -1.80
CA LYS A 39 -21.80 -3.29 -0.71
C LYS A 39 -21.85 -4.71 -0.17
N GLU A 40 -22.26 -4.88 1.08
CA GLU A 40 -22.46 -6.21 1.69
C GLU A 40 -23.39 -7.11 0.87
N SER A 41 -24.43 -6.54 0.24
CA SER A 41 -25.38 -7.26 -0.60
C SER A 41 -24.79 -7.75 -1.92
N GLU A 42 -23.70 -7.13 -2.39
CA GLU A 42 -22.95 -7.56 -3.57
C GLU A 42 -21.94 -8.65 -3.18
N ILE A 43 -21.22 -8.46 -2.06
CA ILE A 43 -20.28 -9.45 -1.52
C ILE A 43 -21.00 -10.77 -1.22
N SER A 44 -22.22 -10.71 -0.65
CA SER A 44 -23.03 -11.90 -0.32
C SER A 44 -23.40 -12.75 -1.54
N LYS A 45 -23.30 -12.20 -2.75
CA LYS A 45 -23.56 -12.93 -4.02
C LYS A 45 -22.28 -13.48 -4.65
N MET A 46 -21.10 -13.11 -4.15
CA MET A 46 -19.82 -13.61 -4.62
C MET A 46 -19.52 -14.99 -4.03
N HIS A 47 -18.68 -15.76 -4.72
CA HIS A 47 -18.28 -17.08 -4.28
C HIS A 47 -16.79 -17.08 -3.95
N PHE A 48 -16.45 -17.29 -2.67
CA PHE A 48 -15.08 -17.36 -2.19
C PHE A 48 -14.75 -18.79 -1.77
N ASP A 49 -13.90 -19.46 -2.55
CA ASP A 49 -13.48 -20.84 -2.25
C ASP A 49 -12.30 -20.85 -1.26
N ASN A 50 -12.56 -21.36 -0.06
CA ASN A 50 -11.59 -21.51 1.02
C ASN A 50 -10.40 -22.40 0.67
N LYS A 51 -10.53 -23.27 -0.34
CA LYS A 51 -9.48 -24.21 -0.77
C LYS A 51 -8.45 -23.58 -1.72
N LEU A 52 -8.68 -22.36 -2.20
CA LEU A 52 -7.76 -21.68 -3.09
C LEU A 52 -6.42 -21.38 -2.40
N SER A 53 -5.34 -21.55 -3.15
CA SER A 53 -4.02 -21.04 -2.73
C SER A 53 -4.04 -19.52 -2.65
N LEU A 54 -3.14 -18.93 -1.85
CA LEU A 54 -3.11 -17.47 -1.66
C LEU A 54 -3.01 -16.68 -2.99
N PRO A 55 -2.15 -17.03 -3.96
CA PRO A 55 -2.15 -16.38 -5.28
C PRO A 55 -3.47 -16.56 -6.04
N ALA A 56 -4.12 -17.72 -5.92
CA ALA A 56 -5.41 -17.96 -6.56
C ALA A 56 -6.54 -17.12 -5.93
N LYS A 57 -6.47 -16.83 -4.63
CA LYS A 57 -7.40 -15.89 -3.96
C LYS A 57 -7.25 -14.46 -4.52
N TYR A 58 -6.02 -13.96 -4.65
CA TYR A 58 -5.76 -12.65 -5.26
C TYR A 58 -6.22 -12.59 -6.71
N LYS A 59 -6.00 -13.67 -7.48
CA LYS A 59 -6.48 -13.78 -8.86
C LYS A 59 -8.01 -13.75 -8.94
N LEU A 60 -8.71 -14.45 -8.05
CA LEU A 60 -10.17 -14.43 -7.98
C LEU A 60 -10.69 -13.02 -7.66
N MET A 61 -10.10 -12.35 -6.67
CA MET A 61 -10.43 -10.95 -6.33
C MET A 61 -10.17 -10.02 -7.52
N ARG A 62 -9.06 -10.20 -8.23
CA ARG A 62 -8.73 -9.44 -9.44
C ARG A 62 -9.78 -9.62 -10.54
N GLN A 63 -10.28 -10.84 -10.74
CA GLN A 63 -11.34 -11.14 -11.72
C GLN A 63 -12.66 -10.45 -11.37
N TYR A 64 -13.05 -10.43 -10.08
CA TYR A 64 -14.23 -9.67 -9.64
C TYR A 64 -14.08 -8.17 -9.91
N LEU A 65 -12.91 -7.61 -9.65
CA LEU A 65 -12.62 -6.19 -9.93
C LEU A 65 -12.70 -5.87 -11.43
N ASP A 66 -12.16 -6.74 -12.31
CA ASP A 66 -12.27 -6.56 -13.77
C ASP A 66 -13.72 -6.53 -14.24
N LYS A 67 -14.49 -7.52 -13.80
CA LYS A 67 -15.91 -7.63 -14.14
C LYS A 67 -16.66 -6.38 -13.70
N THR A 68 -16.44 -5.96 -12.46
CA THR A 68 -17.11 -4.79 -11.86
C THR A 68 -16.72 -3.50 -12.57
N PHE A 69 -15.45 -3.31 -12.89
CA PHE A 69 -14.99 -2.13 -13.63
C PHE A 69 -15.66 -2.06 -15.00
N LYS A 70 -15.72 -3.19 -15.72
CA LYS A 70 -16.40 -3.27 -17.02
C LYS A 70 -17.90 -2.94 -16.91
N GLU A 71 -18.60 -3.53 -15.95
CA GLU A 71 -20.02 -3.25 -15.72
C GLU A 71 -20.26 -1.76 -15.40
N LYS A 72 -19.39 -1.14 -14.59
CA LYS A 72 -19.48 0.28 -14.24
C LYS A 72 -19.17 1.21 -15.41
N GLU A 73 -18.23 0.86 -16.28
CA GLU A 73 -17.99 1.57 -17.54
C GLU A 73 -19.20 1.47 -18.49
N GLU A 74 -19.84 0.31 -18.57
CA GLU A 74 -21.05 0.13 -19.39
C GLU A 74 -22.26 0.91 -18.86
N GLU A 75 -22.43 0.99 -17.53
CA GLU A 75 -23.51 1.73 -16.86
C GLU A 75 -23.48 3.25 -17.15
N VAL A 76 -22.29 3.82 -17.31
CA VAL A 76 -22.09 5.28 -17.49
C VAL A 76 -21.78 5.68 -18.93
N ALA A 77 -21.76 4.70 -19.84
CA ALA A 77 -21.52 4.92 -21.26
C ALA A 77 -22.52 5.94 -21.86
N PRO A 78 -22.07 6.80 -22.80
CA PRO A 78 -20.77 6.78 -23.48
C PRO A 78 -19.64 7.53 -22.75
N ALA A 79 -19.89 8.11 -21.57
CA ALA A 79 -18.85 8.77 -20.81
C ALA A 79 -17.93 7.71 -20.15
N PRO A 80 -16.61 7.95 -20.06
CA PRO A 80 -15.72 7.10 -19.27
C PRO A 80 -16.10 7.13 -17.78
N LEU A 81 -15.95 6.01 -17.07
CA LEU A 81 -16.18 5.94 -15.63
C LEU A 81 -15.30 6.94 -14.85
N LEU A 82 -14.08 7.20 -15.36
CA LEU A 82 -13.20 8.22 -14.83
C LEU A 82 -13.89 9.58 -14.70
N ASP A 83 -14.62 9.99 -15.74
CA ASP A 83 -15.28 11.30 -15.82
C ASP A 83 -16.63 11.29 -15.10
N ALA A 84 -17.39 10.21 -15.27
CA ALA A 84 -18.72 10.08 -14.69
C ALA A 84 -18.70 9.87 -13.17
N ASN A 85 -17.69 9.15 -12.65
CA ASN A 85 -17.57 8.82 -11.23
C ASN A 85 -16.11 8.53 -10.81
N TYR A 86 -15.30 9.59 -10.78
CA TYR A 86 -13.90 9.52 -10.36
C TYR A 86 -13.65 8.76 -9.03
N PRO A 87 -14.44 8.96 -7.95
CA PRO A 87 -14.23 8.20 -6.71
C PRO A 87 -14.30 6.69 -6.88
N VAL A 88 -15.30 6.18 -7.61
CA VAL A 88 -15.46 4.74 -7.88
C VAL A 88 -14.35 4.25 -8.79
N TRP A 89 -14.01 5.01 -9.83
CA TRP A 89 -12.89 4.69 -10.73
C TRP A 89 -11.58 4.52 -9.94
N LEU A 90 -11.24 5.50 -9.11
CA LEU A 90 -10.00 5.48 -8.31
C LEU A 90 -10.01 4.31 -7.33
N GLN A 91 -11.13 4.04 -6.68
CA GLN A 91 -11.26 2.95 -5.72
C GLN A 91 -11.00 1.59 -6.36
N LEU A 92 -11.60 1.32 -7.52
CA LEU A 92 -11.38 0.09 -8.29
C LEU A 92 -9.92 -0.02 -8.74
N LYS A 93 -9.33 1.05 -9.29
CA LYS A 93 -7.92 1.08 -9.72
C LYS A 93 -6.95 0.81 -8.57
N LEU A 94 -7.21 1.35 -7.38
CA LEU A 94 -6.42 1.08 -6.17
C LEU A 94 -6.51 -0.39 -5.76
N ALA A 95 -7.71 -0.98 -5.77
CA ALA A 95 -7.90 -2.38 -5.45
C ALA A 95 -7.19 -3.29 -6.46
N MET A 96 -7.29 -2.98 -7.76
CA MET A 96 -6.59 -3.70 -8.83
C MET A 96 -5.08 -3.63 -8.65
N SER A 97 -4.51 -2.42 -8.49
CA SER A 97 -3.08 -2.21 -8.20
C SER A 97 -2.63 -3.01 -6.97
N THR A 98 -3.47 -3.10 -5.94
CA THR A 98 -3.17 -3.91 -4.75
C THR A 98 -3.13 -5.40 -5.08
N MET A 99 -4.02 -5.92 -5.93
CA MET A 99 -3.96 -7.33 -6.35
C MET A 99 -2.67 -7.60 -7.14
N GLU A 100 -2.28 -6.71 -8.05
CA GLU A 100 -1.07 -6.88 -8.86
C GLU A 100 0.20 -6.90 -8.00
N TYR A 101 0.25 -6.12 -6.91
CA TYR A 101 1.34 -6.21 -5.94
C TYR A 101 1.54 -7.63 -5.40
N TYR A 102 0.45 -8.29 -4.99
CA TYR A 102 0.50 -9.63 -4.40
C TYR A 102 0.61 -10.75 -5.43
N LEU A 103 0.24 -10.47 -6.68
CA LEU A 103 0.48 -11.34 -7.82
C LEU A 103 1.89 -11.17 -8.40
N GLU A 104 2.66 -10.21 -7.87
CA GLU A 104 4.00 -9.82 -8.34
C GLU A 104 4.03 -9.34 -9.80
N ASP A 105 2.90 -8.87 -10.35
CA ASP A 105 2.84 -8.21 -11.65
C ASP A 105 3.13 -6.70 -11.50
N TYR A 106 4.38 -6.39 -11.19
CA TYR A 106 4.80 -5.01 -10.98
C TYR A 106 4.71 -4.14 -12.24
N ASN A 107 4.65 -4.74 -13.44
CA ASN A 107 4.49 -4.01 -14.69
C ASN A 107 3.06 -3.47 -14.80
N GLU A 108 2.06 -4.33 -14.58
CA GLU A 108 0.66 -3.91 -14.57
C GLU A 108 0.37 -2.99 -13.38
N GLN A 109 0.96 -3.26 -12.21
CA GLN A 109 0.87 -2.38 -11.06
C GLN A 109 1.38 -0.96 -11.38
N GLU A 110 2.56 -0.86 -12.03
CA GLU A 110 3.11 0.43 -12.44
C GLU A 110 2.21 1.15 -13.44
N ARG A 111 1.63 0.42 -14.41
CA ARG A 111 0.70 0.97 -15.41
C ARG A 111 -0.51 1.62 -14.73
N LEU A 112 -1.16 0.91 -13.81
CA LEU A 112 -2.31 1.42 -13.06
C LEU A 112 -1.94 2.63 -12.20
N ALA A 113 -0.78 2.61 -11.54
CA ALA A 113 -0.32 3.72 -10.71
C ALA A 113 0.02 4.97 -11.53
N ARG A 114 0.54 4.81 -12.75
CA ARG A 114 0.78 5.92 -13.69
C ARG A 114 -0.52 6.52 -14.21
N GLU A 115 -1.49 5.68 -14.58
CA GLU A 115 -2.83 6.12 -14.98
C GLU A 115 -3.49 6.95 -13.86
N MET A 116 -3.43 6.47 -12.61
CA MET A 116 -3.93 7.23 -11.44
C MET A 116 -3.20 8.56 -11.22
N TYR A 117 -1.92 8.65 -11.55
CA TYR A 117 -1.14 9.89 -11.45
C TYR A 117 -1.51 10.90 -12.55
N GLU A 118 -1.65 10.43 -13.79
CA GLU A 118 -1.95 11.25 -14.96
C GLU A 118 -3.38 11.81 -14.90
N CYS A 119 -4.34 10.98 -14.48
CA CYS A 119 -5.76 11.34 -14.37
C CYS A 119 -6.14 11.95 -13.01
N ALA A 120 -5.18 12.27 -12.15
CA ALA A 120 -5.45 12.82 -10.83
C ALA A 120 -6.08 14.23 -10.91
N PRO A 121 -7.25 14.47 -10.28
CA PRO A 121 -7.99 15.73 -10.38
C PRO A 121 -7.39 16.86 -9.53
N ASN A 122 -6.41 16.54 -8.68
CA ASN A 122 -5.72 17.51 -7.83
C ASN A 122 -4.38 16.94 -7.33
N ASP A 123 -3.59 17.81 -6.72
CA ASP A 123 -2.26 17.46 -6.21
C ASP A 123 -2.29 16.42 -5.09
N ASN A 124 -3.34 16.40 -4.24
CA ASN A 124 -3.46 15.38 -3.20
C ASN A 124 -3.56 13.96 -3.78
N LYS A 125 -4.32 13.79 -4.87
CA LYS A 125 -4.39 12.51 -5.58
C LYS A 125 -3.10 12.19 -6.33
N LYS A 126 -2.42 13.19 -6.90
CA LYS A 126 -1.08 13.00 -7.49
C LYS A 126 -0.07 12.51 -6.46
N MET A 127 -0.03 13.08 -5.27
CA MET A 127 0.90 12.67 -4.21
C MET A 127 0.61 11.25 -3.72
N SER A 128 -0.66 10.87 -3.64
CA SER A 128 -1.07 9.50 -3.30
C SER A 128 -0.61 8.49 -4.37
N ALA A 129 -0.70 8.83 -5.65
CA ALA A 129 -0.20 7.99 -6.75
C ALA A 129 1.34 7.94 -6.78
N LEU A 130 2.02 9.08 -6.55
CA LEU A 130 3.49 9.13 -6.43
C LEU A 130 4.00 8.29 -5.27
N HIS A 131 3.29 8.25 -4.14
CA HIS A 131 3.65 7.38 -3.03
C HIS A 131 3.67 5.92 -3.46
N GLN A 132 2.63 5.44 -4.14
CA GLN A 132 2.58 4.08 -4.67
C GLN A 132 3.69 3.83 -5.70
N LEU A 133 3.88 4.74 -6.65
CA LEU A 133 4.95 4.65 -7.65
C LEU A 133 6.32 4.50 -6.98
N SER A 134 6.61 5.26 -5.92
CA SER A 134 7.90 5.15 -5.21
C SER A 134 8.16 3.74 -4.66
N GLY A 135 7.11 3.06 -4.14
CA GLY A 135 7.22 1.68 -3.67
C GLY A 135 7.42 0.68 -4.81
N ILE A 136 6.69 0.84 -5.93
CA ILE A 136 6.81 -0.01 -7.12
C ILE A 136 8.22 0.10 -7.72
N LEU A 137 8.76 1.31 -7.78
CA LEU A 137 10.11 1.59 -8.27
C LEU A 137 11.19 0.95 -7.39
N GLU A 138 11.00 0.93 -6.08
CA GLU A 138 11.92 0.26 -5.16
C GLU A 138 11.94 -1.25 -5.40
N LYS A 139 10.76 -1.86 -5.53
CA LYS A 139 10.61 -3.31 -5.82
C LYS A 139 11.19 -3.71 -7.17
N THR A 140 11.06 -2.85 -8.17
CA THR A 140 11.60 -3.05 -9.53
C THR A 140 13.06 -2.61 -9.66
N LYS A 141 13.77 -2.39 -8.54
CA LYS A 141 15.20 -2.05 -8.46
C LYS A 141 15.59 -0.71 -9.10
N ARG A 142 14.62 0.19 -9.31
CA ARG A 142 14.82 1.55 -9.83
C ARG A 142 15.04 2.53 -8.68
N TYR A 143 16.09 2.27 -7.90
CA TYR A 143 16.31 2.90 -6.59
C TYR A 143 16.44 4.43 -6.64
N ALA A 144 17.13 4.99 -7.64
CA ALA A 144 17.28 6.44 -7.75
C ALA A 144 15.94 7.15 -8.03
N ASP A 145 15.06 6.54 -8.82
CA ASP A 145 13.72 7.07 -9.07
C ASP A 145 12.83 6.94 -7.83
N ALA A 146 12.90 5.79 -7.15
CA ALA A 146 12.18 5.53 -5.91
C ALA A 146 12.55 6.55 -4.81
N GLU A 147 13.84 6.80 -4.60
CA GLU A 147 14.35 7.80 -3.65
C GLU A 147 13.79 9.19 -3.98
N ARG A 148 13.93 9.63 -5.24
CA ARG A 148 13.48 10.96 -5.68
C ARG A 148 11.98 11.16 -5.45
N MET A 149 11.17 10.16 -5.80
CA MET A 149 9.72 10.22 -5.62
C MET A 149 9.34 10.18 -4.13
N ALA A 150 9.94 9.30 -3.35
CA ALA A 150 9.65 9.20 -1.92
C ALA A 150 10.06 10.47 -1.15
N LYS A 151 11.23 11.06 -1.45
CA LYS A 151 11.65 12.36 -0.88
C LYS A 151 10.67 13.49 -1.24
N LYS A 152 10.08 13.47 -2.44
CA LYS A 152 9.05 14.45 -2.86
C LYS A 152 7.72 14.27 -2.11
N VAL A 153 7.33 13.03 -1.83
CA VAL A 153 6.05 12.68 -1.19
C VAL A 153 6.09 12.88 0.33
N LEU A 154 7.25 12.65 0.98
CA LEU A 154 7.36 12.63 2.43
C LEU A 154 6.84 13.91 3.13
N PRO A 155 7.16 15.14 2.69
CA PRO A 155 6.65 16.35 3.34
C PRO A 155 5.12 16.46 3.28
N TRP A 156 4.51 16.00 2.18
CA TRP A 156 3.06 15.97 2.02
C TRP A 156 2.41 14.99 3.00
N LEU A 157 2.97 13.77 3.17
CA LEU A 157 2.49 12.81 4.16
C LEU A 157 2.61 13.35 5.59
N GLN A 158 3.74 13.97 5.92
CA GLN A 158 4.02 14.51 7.24
C GLN A 158 3.14 15.72 7.60
N GLY A 159 2.76 16.53 6.62
CA GLY A 159 1.90 17.71 6.79
C GLY A 159 0.39 17.42 6.68
N HIS A 160 0.00 16.21 6.26
CA HIS A 160 -1.41 15.87 6.06
C HIS A 160 -2.12 15.66 7.41
N GLU A 161 -3.23 16.37 7.64
CA GLU A 161 -3.97 16.41 8.92
C GLU A 161 -4.31 15.02 9.48
N LEU A 162 -4.75 14.10 8.61
CA LEU A 162 -5.09 12.74 9.01
C LEU A 162 -3.88 11.83 9.24
N LEU A 163 -2.76 12.08 8.55
CA LEU A 163 -1.59 11.21 8.53
C LEU A 163 -0.59 11.72 9.57
N GLY A 164 0.26 12.69 9.25
CA GLY A 164 1.31 13.12 10.16
C GLY A 164 2.55 12.23 10.09
N LYS A 165 3.60 12.64 10.82
CA LYS A 165 4.96 12.07 10.71
C LYS A 165 5.11 10.61 11.13
N ASP A 166 4.25 10.15 12.02
CA ASP A 166 4.25 8.83 12.65
C ASP A 166 3.16 7.91 12.07
N SER A 167 2.49 8.35 11.00
CA SER A 167 1.53 7.51 10.28
C SER A 167 2.22 6.34 9.57
N PRO A 168 1.56 5.17 9.45
CA PRO A 168 2.09 4.04 8.67
C PRO A 168 2.50 4.42 7.23
N GLN A 169 1.77 5.35 6.61
CA GLN A 169 2.09 5.84 5.27
C GLN A 169 3.40 6.65 5.25
N ALA A 170 3.59 7.57 6.20
CA ALA A 170 4.84 8.31 6.33
C ALA A 170 6.03 7.39 6.64
N LEU A 171 5.83 6.42 7.55
CA LEU A 171 6.84 5.41 7.90
C LEU A 171 7.23 4.53 6.71
N SER A 172 6.24 4.06 5.93
CA SER A 172 6.49 3.33 4.69
C SER A 172 7.31 4.16 3.70
N CYS A 173 7.02 5.46 3.56
CA CYS A 173 7.77 6.36 2.71
C CYS A 173 9.22 6.54 3.18
N VAL A 174 9.44 6.71 4.49
CA VAL A 174 10.79 6.78 5.10
C VAL A 174 11.57 5.49 4.85
N ARG A 175 10.94 4.31 5.04
CA ARG A 175 11.56 3.01 4.76
C ARG A 175 11.94 2.87 3.28
N THR A 176 11.11 3.34 2.35
CA THR A 176 11.44 3.35 0.91
C THR A 176 12.64 4.25 0.61
N ILE A 177 12.75 5.43 1.24
CA ILE A 177 13.91 6.32 1.12
C ILE A 177 15.17 5.61 1.62
N ALA A 178 15.12 5.06 2.83
CA ALA A 178 16.25 4.37 3.45
C ALA A 178 16.75 3.19 2.60
N SER A 179 15.83 2.31 2.17
CA SER A 179 16.14 1.16 1.31
C SER A 179 16.76 1.62 -0.01
N SER A 180 16.13 2.60 -0.68
CA SER A 180 16.58 3.07 -1.99
C SER A 180 17.98 3.71 -1.94
N ILE A 181 18.28 4.49 -0.90
CA ILE A 181 19.61 5.09 -0.71
C ILE A 181 20.65 4.01 -0.42
N TRP A 182 20.33 3.07 0.48
CA TRP A 182 21.22 1.97 0.83
C TRP A 182 21.55 1.08 -0.38
N LYS A 183 20.54 0.78 -1.21
CA LYS A 183 20.66 0.00 -2.45
C LYS A 183 21.43 0.73 -3.55
N GLN A 184 21.65 2.04 -3.42
CA GLN A 184 22.59 2.82 -4.23
C GLN A 184 24.02 2.86 -3.64
N LYS A 185 24.31 2.02 -2.65
CA LYS A 185 25.60 1.94 -1.91
C LYS A 185 25.97 3.19 -1.11
N LYS A 186 25.01 4.09 -0.88
CA LYS A 186 25.18 5.26 0.00
C LYS A 186 24.89 4.87 1.46
N TYR A 187 25.67 3.94 2.00
CA TYR A 187 25.35 3.25 3.27
C TYR A 187 25.22 4.19 4.47
N LYS A 188 26.03 5.25 4.54
CA LYS A 188 25.95 6.24 5.61
C LYS A 188 24.60 6.95 5.63
N GLU A 189 24.21 7.56 4.50
CA GLU A 189 22.93 8.26 4.36
C GLU A 189 21.75 7.28 4.55
N GLY A 190 21.82 6.08 3.96
CA GLY A 190 20.78 5.06 4.12
C GLY A 190 20.62 4.60 5.56
N GLY A 191 21.73 4.50 6.31
CA GLY A 191 21.75 4.20 7.74
C GLY A 191 21.09 5.30 8.57
N GLU A 192 21.40 6.57 8.28
CA GLU A 192 20.78 7.74 8.95
C GLU A 192 19.25 7.74 8.76
N TRP A 193 18.76 7.41 7.55
CA TRP A 193 17.32 7.25 7.30
C TRP A 193 16.71 6.04 8.01
N MET A 194 17.44 4.93 8.16
CA MET A 194 16.98 3.79 8.97
C MET A 194 16.89 4.12 10.45
N ASP A 195 17.84 4.90 10.98
CA ASP A 195 17.78 5.35 12.37
C ASP A 195 16.61 6.32 12.58
N GLN A 196 16.35 7.22 11.62
CA GLN A 196 15.14 8.05 11.63
C GLN A 196 13.85 7.21 11.60
N TYR A 197 13.80 6.14 10.80
CA TYR A 197 12.67 5.22 10.79
C TYR A 197 12.45 4.62 12.18
N GLY A 198 13.49 4.09 12.83
CA GLY A 198 13.42 3.54 14.18
C GLY A 198 12.95 4.56 15.22
N MET A 199 13.42 5.81 15.15
CA MET A 199 12.96 6.89 16.03
C MET A 199 11.46 7.19 15.85
N LEU A 200 10.98 7.25 14.61
CA LEU A 200 9.57 7.51 14.33
C LEU A 200 8.69 6.36 14.83
N VAL A 201 9.09 5.11 14.62
CA VAL A 201 8.39 3.93 15.18
C VAL A 201 8.33 3.99 16.71
N GLY A 202 9.45 4.34 17.36
CA GLY A 202 9.48 4.53 18.82
C GLY A 202 8.51 5.60 19.30
N SER A 203 8.37 6.70 18.55
CA SER A 203 7.48 7.81 18.92
C SER A 203 5.98 7.49 18.79
N MET A 204 5.60 6.41 18.09
CA MET A 204 4.20 6.01 17.97
C MET A 204 3.56 5.62 19.30
N LYS A 205 4.38 5.22 20.31
CA LYS A 205 3.90 4.79 21.63
C LYS A 205 3.02 5.83 22.31
N ASP A 206 3.29 7.11 22.11
CA ASP A 206 2.59 8.21 22.78
C ASP A 206 1.60 8.92 21.85
N GLY A 207 1.31 8.33 20.68
CA GLY A 207 0.55 8.94 19.59
C GLY A 207 -0.71 8.19 19.19
N LYS A 208 -1.53 8.82 18.33
CA LYS A 208 -2.77 8.21 17.81
C LYS A 208 -2.54 6.88 17.07
N PHE A 209 -1.33 6.66 16.54
CA PHE A 209 -0.98 5.46 15.78
C PHE A 209 -0.39 4.32 16.62
N GLU A 210 -0.41 4.39 17.96
CA GLU A 210 0.19 3.38 18.83
C GLU A 210 -0.19 1.94 18.43
N LYS A 211 -1.43 1.71 18.00
CA LYS A 211 -1.92 0.39 17.58
C LYS A 211 -1.11 -0.26 16.45
N TYR A 212 -0.41 0.53 15.63
CA TYR A 212 0.42 0.04 14.53
C TYR A 212 1.90 -0.15 14.92
N ARG A 213 2.31 0.32 16.10
CA ARG A 213 3.72 0.36 16.54
C ARG A 213 4.38 -1.01 16.48
N ASP A 214 3.73 -2.05 16.99
CA ASP A 214 4.35 -3.38 17.08
C ASP A 214 4.55 -3.99 15.69
N THR A 215 3.64 -3.72 14.75
CA THR A 215 3.80 -4.12 13.34
C THR A 215 4.95 -3.34 12.69
N GLU A 216 4.99 -2.02 12.86
CA GLU A 216 6.05 -1.17 12.31
C GLU A 216 7.43 -1.49 12.91
N MET A 217 7.50 -1.89 14.17
CA MET A 217 8.76 -2.32 14.81
C MET A 217 9.30 -3.61 14.20
N LYS A 218 8.41 -4.57 13.87
CA LYS A 218 8.82 -5.79 13.14
C LYS A 218 9.36 -5.43 11.76
N LEU A 219 8.63 -4.62 11.00
CA LEU A 219 9.04 -4.15 9.67
C LEU A 219 10.39 -3.41 9.70
N TYR A 220 10.62 -2.57 10.72
CA TYR A 220 11.90 -1.89 10.93
C TYR A 220 13.06 -2.88 11.14
N VAL A 221 12.91 -3.86 12.02
CA VAL A 221 13.94 -4.86 12.31
C VAL A 221 14.24 -5.72 11.08
N GLU A 222 13.20 -6.16 10.37
CA GLU A 222 13.32 -6.93 9.13
C GLU A 222 14.01 -6.14 8.02
N ALA A 223 13.60 -4.88 7.80
CA ALA A 223 14.22 -4.01 6.81
C ALA A 223 15.71 -3.78 7.12
N LYS A 224 16.06 -3.50 8.39
CA LYS A 224 17.45 -3.30 8.81
C LYS A 224 18.30 -4.54 8.55
N ARG A 225 17.77 -5.73 8.85
CA ARG A 225 18.44 -7.01 8.58
C ARG A 225 18.63 -7.23 7.08
N ALA A 226 17.57 -7.10 6.30
CA ALA A 226 17.59 -7.33 4.85
C ALA A 226 18.58 -6.40 4.12
N LEU A 227 18.67 -5.13 4.54
CA LEU A 227 19.64 -4.19 3.97
C LEU A 227 21.08 -4.58 4.31
N TRP A 228 21.34 -5.04 5.53
CA TRP A 228 22.65 -5.53 5.94
C TRP A 228 23.06 -6.79 5.18
N GLU A 229 22.14 -7.75 5.03
CA GLU A 229 22.34 -8.96 4.23
C GLU A 229 22.66 -8.61 2.78
N TRP A 230 21.87 -7.72 2.19
CA TRP A 230 22.11 -7.26 0.83
C TRP A 230 23.49 -6.60 0.67
N ARG A 231 23.92 -5.77 1.62
CA ARG A 231 25.27 -5.15 1.59
C ARG A 231 26.38 -6.21 1.61
N ARG A 232 26.23 -7.27 2.42
CA ARG A 232 27.16 -8.41 2.43
C ARG A 232 27.19 -9.13 1.08
N GLU A 233 26.05 -9.34 0.45
CA GLU A 233 25.96 -9.95 -0.88
C GLU A 233 26.64 -9.10 -1.96
N GLN A 234 26.70 -7.77 -1.79
CA GLN A 234 27.45 -6.88 -2.67
C GLN A 234 28.97 -6.91 -2.43
N GLY A 235 29.45 -7.57 -1.37
CA GLY A 235 30.86 -7.58 -0.97
C GLY A 235 31.33 -6.31 -0.24
N ASP A 236 30.39 -5.47 0.20
CA ASP A 236 30.68 -4.12 0.71
C ASP A 236 30.62 -4.03 2.26
N ALA A 237 30.59 -5.16 2.97
CA ALA A 237 30.29 -5.26 4.41
C ALA A 237 31.41 -4.79 5.34
#